data_AF-A0A973TC12-F1
#
_entry.id   AF-A0A973TC12-F1
#
_cell.length_a   1.000
_cell.length_b   1.000
_cell.length_c   1.000
_cell.angle_alpha   90.00
_cell.angle_beta   90.00
_cell.angle_gamma   90.00
#
_symmetry.space_group_name_H-M   'P 1'
#
loop_
_entity.id
_entity.type
_entity.pdbx_description
1 polymer ?
#
loop_
_entity_poly.entity_id
_entity_poly.type
_entity_poly.pdbx_seq_one_letter_code
_entity_poly.pdbx_strand_id
1 'polypeptide(L)'
;MSALPTDLEIARAARIRPIGEIAAAAGVNADALEQYGRYKAKIDPARLAAPAPHGKVVLVSAMSPTPAGEGKSTTTVGLADSLARAGHKVMIALREPSLGPVLGMKGGATGGGYSQVLPMDEINLHFTGDFHAITSANNALMALVDNHIYQGNALNIDPLRMTFKRVLDMND
;
A
#
# COMPACT_ATOMS: atom_id res chain seq x y z
N MET A 1 29.01 20.64 -8.98
CA MET A 1 28.27 19.85 -7.98
C MET A 1 27.74 18.62 -8.69
N SER A 2 28.04 17.41 -8.24
CA SER A 2 27.46 16.20 -8.83
C SER A 2 25.94 16.24 -8.62
N ALA A 3 25.15 16.11 -9.68
CA ALA A 3 23.70 16.01 -9.56
C ALA A 3 23.37 14.80 -8.67
N LEU A 4 22.55 15.01 -7.64
CA LEU A 4 22.02 13.90 -6.84
C LEU A 4 21.13 13.04 -7.76
N PRO A 5 21.24 11.71 -7.72
CA PRO A 5 20.37 10.85 -8.49
C PRO A 5 18.91 11.03 -8.05
N THR A 6 17.99 10.94 -9.00
CA THR A 6 16.56 10.97 -8.75
C THR A 6 16.10 9.73 -7.99
N ASP A 7 14.95 9.81 -7.32
CA ASP A 7 14.39 8.69 -6.57
C ASP A 7 14.22 7.43 -7.42
N LEU A 8 13.82 7.59 -8.68
CA LEU A 8 13.65 6.49 -9.63
C LEU A 8 14.99 5.86 -10.05
N GLU A 9 16.04 6.66 -10.20
CA GLU A 9 17.38 6.14 -10.51
C GLU A 9 17.93 5.34 -9.33
N ILE A 10 17.72 5.82 -8.10
CA ILE A 10 18.09 5.09 -6.87
C ILE A 10 17.31 3.76 -6.81
N ALA A 11 16.00 3.79 -7.04
CA ALA A 11 15.15 2.60 -7.05
C ALA A 11 15.60 1.54 -8.07
N ARG A 12 15.94 1.97 -9.29
CA ARG A 12 16.37 1.08 -10.39
C ARG A 12 17.76 0.49 -10.15
N ALA A 13 18.65 1.23 -9.49
CA ALA A 13 19.99 0.75 -9.16
C ALA A 13 20.01 -0.20 -7.94
N ALA A 14 18.94 -0.22 -7.15
CA ALA A 14 18.88 -1.01 -5.93
C ALA A 14 18.86 -2.53 -6.21
N ARG A 15 19.69 -3.28 -5.47
CA ARG A 15 19.66 -4.74 -5.48
C ARG A 15 18.64 -5.24 -4.48
N ILE A 16 17.41 -5.46 -4.93
CA ILE A 16 16.32 -5.97 -4.10
C ILE A 16 16.42 -7.50 -3.92
N ARG A 17 16.07 -7.97 -2.72
CA ARG A 17 16.04 -9.40 -2.39
C ARG A 17 14.69 -10.02 -2.80
N PRO A 18 14.64 -11.30 -3.19
CA PRO A 18 13.39 -12.02 -3.37
C PRO A 18 12.50 -11.93 -2.11
N ILE A 19 11.20 -11.79 -2.29
CA ILE A 19 10.28 -11.57 -1.17
C ILE A 19 10.26 -12.76 -0.19
N GLY A 20 10.50 -13.98 -0.68
CA GLY A 20 10.59 -15.17 0.16
C GLY A 20 11.73 -15.10 1.18
N GLU A 21 12.87 -14.51 0.83
CA GLU A 21 13.99 -14.31 1.75
C GLU A 21 13.65 -13.29 2.84
N ILE A 22 12.94 -12.22 2.46
CA ILE A 22 12.47 -11.18 3.39
C ILE A 22 11.43 -11.76 4.35
N ALA A 23 10.48 -12.54 3.83
CA ALA A 23 9.45 -13.23 4.61
C ALA A 23 10.06 -14.20 5.62
N ALA A 24 11.02 -15.03 5.19
CA ALA A 24 11.74 -15.95 6.08
C ALA A 24 12.48 -15.21 7.21
N ALA A 25 13.18 -14.11 6.89
CA ALA A 25 13.84 -13.27 7.90
C ALA A 25 12.84 -12.61 8.88
N ALA A 26 11.63 -12.32 8.43
CA ALA A 26 10.53 -11.83 9.28
C ALA A 26 9.91 -12.95 10.16
N GLY A 27 10.17 -14.22 9.85
CA GLY A 27 9.57 -15.37 10.54
C GLY A 27 8.23 -15.80 9.95
N VAL A 28 7.94 -15.44 8.71
CA VAL A 28 6.77 -15.90 7.95
C VAL A 28 7.11 -17.24 7.29
N ASN A 29 6.34 -18.28 7.61
CA ASN A 29 6.48 -19.60 7.00
C ASN A 29 6.00 -19.61 5.54
N ALA A 30 6.58 -20.50 4.72
CA ALA A 30 6.31 -20.55 3.28
C ALA A 30 4.84 -20.79 2.94
N ASP A 31 4.13 -21.61 3.73
CA ASP A 31 2.72 -21.94 3.49
C ASP A 31 1.77 -20.75 3.65
N ALA A 32 2.20 -19.73 4.41
CA ALA A 32 1.48 -18.49 4.60
C ALA A 32 1.78 -17.44 3.52
N LEU A 33 2.72 -17.71 2.61
CA LEU A 33 3.21 -16.73 1.64
C LEU A 33 2.66 -17.00 0.24
N GLU A 34 1.84 -16.08 -0.26
CA GLU A 34 1.30 -16.11 -1.63
C GLU A 34 2.02 -15.10 -2.51
N GLN A 35 2.89 -15.57 -3.40
CA GLN A 35 3.75 -14.68 -4.20
C GLN A 35 3.01 -14.00 -5.36
N TYR A 36 3.29 -12.70 -5.53
CA TYR A 36 2.87 -11.86 -6.65
C TYR A 36 4.12 -11.44 -7.44
N GLY A 37 4.60 -12.37 -8.27
CA GLY A 37 5.93 -12.28 -8.85
C GLY A 37 7.02 -12.47 -7.79
N ARG A 38 8.25 -12.04 -8.11
CA ARG A 38 9.43 -12.37 -7.30
C ARG A 38 9.61 -11.51 -6.04
N TYR A 39 9.04 -10.31 -6.03
CA TYR A 39 9.39 -9.26 -5.05
C TYR A 39 8.19 -8.76 -4.22
N LYS A 40 7.02 -9.39 -4.36
CA LYS A 40 5.80 -9.05 -3.61
C LYS A 40 5.07 -10.32 -3.22
N ALA A 41 4.35 -10.28 -2.11
CA ALA A 41 3.52 -11.39 -1.68
C ALA A 41 2.39 -10.90 -0.78
N LYS A 42 1.30 -11.66 -0.73
CA LYS A 42 0.32 -11.60 0.34
C LYS A 42 0.67 -12.61 1.42
N ILE A 43 0.21 -12.33 2.63
CA ILE A 43 0.37 -13.22 3.78
C ILE A 43 -1.02 -13.71 4.16
N ASP A 44 -1.23 -15.03 4.20
CA ASP A 44 -2.43 -15.66 4.75
C ASP A 44 -2.29 -15.77 6.28
N PRO A 45 -3.03 -14.97 7.06
CA PRO A 45 -2.93 -14.99 8.51
C PRO A 45 -3.36 -16.33 9.13
N ALA A 46 -4.23 -17.10 8.46
CA ALA A 46 -4.72 -18.38 8.95
C ALA A 46 -3.65 -19.49 8.88
N ARG A 47 -2.62 -19.30 8.06
CA ARG A 47 -1.51 -20.25 7.87
C ARG A 47 -0.22 -19.81 8.56
N LEU A 48 -0.23 -18.65 9.23
CA LEU A 48 0.93 -18.20 10.00
C LEU A 48 1.18 -19.16 11.16
N ALA A 49 2.44 -19.55 11.32
CA ALA A 49 2.90 -20.22 12.53
C ALA A 49 2.57 -19.39 13.78
N ALA A 50 2.50 -20.05 14.94
CA ALA A 50 2.00 -19.47 16.20
C ALA A 50 2.56 -18.06 16.48
N PRO A 51 1.70 -17.14 16.98
CA PRO A 51 2.04 -15.73 17.11
C PRO A 51 3.25 -15.53 18.04
N ALA A 52 4.20 -14.72 17.58
CA ALA A 52 5.24 -14.17 18.43
C ALA A 52 4.63 -13.19 19.46
N PRO A 53 5.28 -12.97 20.62
CA PRO A 53 4.85 -11.93 21.55
C PRO A 53 4.78 -10.57 20.86
N HIS A 54 3.81 -9.74 21.27
CA HIS A 54 3.65 -8.40 20.71
C HIS A 54 4.93 -7.56 20.86
N GLY A 55 5.33 -6.93 19.76
CA GLY A 55 6.43 -5.98 19.72
C GLY A 55 6.05 -4.59 20.24
N LYS A 56 7.01 -3.66 20.20
CA LYS A 56 6.75 -2.23 20.44
C LYS A 56 6.15 -1.61 19.18
N VAL A 57 5.15 -0.74 19.35
CA VAL A 57 4.55 0.03 18.25
C VAL A 57 5.05 1.47 18.32
N VAL A 58 5.64 1.94 17.22
CA VAL A 58 6.11 3.32 17.08
C VAL A 58 5.27 4.00 16.01
N LEU A 59 4.55 5.06 16.39
CA LEU A 59 3.76 5.87 15.46
C LEU A 59 4.60 7.04 14.95
N VAL A 60 4.80 7.10 13.63
CA VAL A 60 5.42 8.26 12.98
C VAL A 60 4.31 9.23 12.53
N SER A 61 4.34 10.44 13.08
CA SER A 61 3.43 11.53 12.72
C SER A 61 4.21 12.74 12.22
N ALA A 62 3.49 13.73 11.70
CA ALA A 62 4.05 14.99 11.23
C ALA A 62 3.14 16.16 11.64
N MET A 63 3.66 17.38 11.50
CA MET A 63 2.86 18.61 11.58
C MET A 63 1.86 18.69 10.43
N SER A 64 1.00 19.71 10.46
CA SER A 64 0.08 20.01 9.36
C SER A 64 0.84 20.13 8.03
N PRO A 65 0.33 19.54 6.93
CA PRO A 65 1.02 19.56 5.64
C PRO A 65 1.25 20.97 5.12
N THR A 66 2.43 21.18 4.53
CA THR A 66 2.88 22.42 3.90
C THR A 66 3.36 22.11 2.47
N PRO A 67 3.38 23.10 1.56
CA PRO A 67 3.91 22.90 0.21
C PRO A 67 5.38 22.45 0.15
N ALA A 68 6.14 22.65 1.23
CA ALA A 68 7.54 22.22 1.31
C ALA A 68 7.70 20.69 1.46
N GLY A 69 6.67 20.01 1.96
CA GLY A 69 6.68 18.57 2.24
C GLY A 69 7.40 18.21 3.54
N GLU A 70 6.83 17.26 4.29
CA GLU A 70 7.30 16.92 5.64
C GLU A 70 8.16 15.66 5.67
N GLY A 71 8.23 14.90 4.57
CA GLY A 71 9.08 13.70 4.49
C GLY A 71 8.64 12.53 5.38
N LYS A 72 7.38 12.48 5.83
CA LYS A 72 6.90 11.46 6.79
C LYS A 72 7.21 10.02 6.38
N SER A 73 6.92 9.63 5.14
CA SER A 73 7.20 8.26 4.66
C SER A 73 8.70 7.98 4.63
N THR A 74 9.51 8.95 4.19
CA THR A 74 10.98 8.87 4.18
C THR A 74 11.52 8.65 5.58
N THR A 75 11.02 9.39 6.57
CA THR A 75 11.39 9.22 7.98
C THR A 75 11.00 7.85 8.53
N THR A 76 9.80 7.34 8.19
CA THR A 76 9.37 6.01 8.61
C THR A 76 10.30 4.91 8.10
N VAL A 77 10.66 4.95 6.82
CA VAL A 77 11.57 3.97 6.22
C VAL A 77 12.98 4.10 6.81
N GLY A 78 13.53 5.32 6.88
CA GLY A 78 14.87 5.56 7.43
C GLY A 78 15.00 5.20 8.91
N LEU A 79 13.94 5.41 9.71
CA LEU A 79 13.90 4.99 11.10
C LEU A 79 13.99 3.46 11.21
N ALA A 80 13.22 2.72 10.40
CA ALA A 80 13.29 1.27 10.40
C ALA A 80 14.66 0.76 9.93
N ASP A 81 15.23 1.35 8.88
CA ASP A 81 16.57 0.98 8.40
C ASP A 81 17.64 1.19 9.50
N SER A 82 17.56 2.31 10.24
CA SER A 82 18.49 2.59 11.32
C SER A 82 18.33 1.62 12.51
N LEU A 83 17.09 1.28 12.89
CA LEU A 83 16.81 0.29 13.93
C LEU A 83 17.30 -1.10 13.52
N ALA A 84 17.10 -1.51 12.27
CA ALA A 84 17.62 -2.76 11.74
C ALA A 84 19.15 -2.80 11.79
N ARG A 85 19.82 -1.71 11.41
CA ARG A 85 21.29 -1.56 11.51
C ARG A 85 21.80 -1.59 12.94
N ALA A 86 20.99 -1.14 13.90
CA ALA A 86 21.29 -1.25 15.33
C ALA A 86 21.04 -2.65 15.91
N GLY A 87 20.59 -3.62 15.10
CA GLY A 87 20.38 -5.01 15.50
C GLY A 87 18.97 -5.33 16.00
N HIS A 88 18.00 -4.42 15.84
CA HIS A 88 16.61 -4.69 16.21
C HIS A 88 15.84 -5.39 15.09
N LYS A 89 14.98 -6.35 15.44
CA LYS A 89 13.98 -6.91 14.52
C LYS A 89 12.84 -5.91 14.36
N VAL A 90 12.71 -5.35 13.16
CA VAL A 90 11.78 -4.25 12.86
C VAL A 90 11.10 -4.47 11.51
N MET A 91 9.87 -3.98 11.38
CA MET A 91 9.13 -3.91 10.13
C MET A 91 8.33 -2.61 10.10
N ILE A 92 7.96 -2.17 8.90
CA ILE A 92 7.11 -0.99 8.69
C ILE A 92 5.75 -1.40 8.14
N ALA A 93 4.73 -0.62 8.47
CA ALA A 93 3.41 -0.69 7.87
C ALA A 93 3.10 0.68 7.23
N LEU A 94 2.83 0.68 5.92
CA LEU A 94 2.50 1.86 5.14
C LEU A 94 1.17 1.65 4.41
N ARG A 95 0.59 2.74 3.91
CA ARG A 95 -0.62 2.70 3.08
C ARG A 95 -0.25 2.55 1.62
N GLU A 96 -1.01 1.76 0.87
CA GLU A 96 -0.96 1.74 -0.59
C GLU A 96 -1.39 3.11 -1.16
N PRO A 97 -0.63 3.70 -2.10
CA PRO A 97 -1.04 4.91 -2.78
C PRO A 97 -2.16 4.63 -3.79
N SER A 98 -3.06 5.60 -3.98
CA SER A 98 -4.09 5.55 -5.03
C SER A 98 -3.47 5.76 -6.42
N LEU A 99 -4.02 5.04 -7.41
CA LEU A 99 -3.56 5.06 -8.80
C LEU A 99 -3.79 6.42 -9.46
N GLY A 100 -4.93 7.06 -9.21
CA GLY A 100 -5.30 8.33 -9.85
C GLY A 100 -4.25 9.44 -9.70
N PRO A 101 -3.81 9.79 -8.47
CA PRO A 101 -2.78 10.80 -8.22
C PRO A 101 -1.41 10.50 -8.84
N VAL A 102 -1.06 9.22 -9.02
CA VAL A 102 0.22 8.79 -9.63
C VAL A 102 0.29 9.20 -11.10
N LEU A 103 -0.84 9.19 -11.81
CA LEU A 103 -0.92 9.63 -13.21
C LEU A 103 -0.94 11.17 -13.35
N GLY A 104 -1.02 11.90 -12.24
CA GLY A 104 -1.03 13.36 -12.18
C GLY A 104 0.29 13.93 -11.61
N MET A 105 0.16 14.86 -10.65
CA MET A 105 1.30 15.62 -10.12
C MET A 105 2.01 14.99 -8.91
N LYS A 106 1.47 13.93 -8.29
CA LYS A 106 1.93 13.48 -6.97
C LYS A 106 2.93 12.33 -7.08
N GLY A 107 4.19 12.60 -6.70
CA GLY A 107 5.22 11.58 -6.50
C GLY A 107 4.87 10.57 -5.40
N GLY A 108 5.43 9.36 -5.50
CA GLY A 108 5.01 8.16 -4.78
C GLY A 108 5.02 8.25 -3.25
N ALA A 109 4.14 7.47 -2.61
CA ALA A 109 4.01 7.41 -1.14
C ALA A 109 5.05 6.50 -0.44
N THR A 110 6.00 5.98 -1.21
CA THR A 110 6.96 4.94 -0.83
C THR A 110 8.25 5.45 -0.19
N GLY A 111 8.30 6.72 0.24
CA GLY A 111 9.52 7.35 0.76
C GLY A 111 10.28 8.13 -0.32
N GLY A 112 11.57 8.37 -0.10
CA GLY A 112 12.40 9.18 -1.02
C GLY A 112 13.89 9.07 -0.70
N GLY A 113 14.73 9.47 -1.66
CA GLY A 113 16.19 9.31 -1.57
C GLY A 113 16.60 7.85 -1.39
N TYR A 114 17.45 7.57 -0.41
CA TYR A 114 17.89 6.20 -0.09
C TYR A 114 16.97 5.46 0.90
N SER A 115 15.87 6.09 1.33
CA SER A 115 14.89 5.51 2.24
C SER A 115 13.57 5.33 1.51
N GLN A 116 13.50 4.23 0.75
CA GLN A 116 12.36 3.89 -0.11
C GLN A 116 11.87 2.47 0.12
N VAL A 117 10.58 2.24 -0.16
CA VAL A 117 9.99 0.90 -0.30
C VAL A 117 9.94 0.54 -1.78
N LEU A 118 10.38 -0.66 -2.11
CA LEU A 118 10.49 -1.18 -3.48
C LEU A 118 9.72 -2.50 -3.63
N PRO A 119 9.25 -2.86 -4.84
CA PRO A 119 9.39 -2.14 -6.12
C PRO A 119 8.40 -0.97 -6.27
N MET A 120 8.92 0.26 -6.44
CA MET A 120 8.12 1.50 -6.41
C MET A 120 7.13 1.61 -7.57
N ASP A 121 7.53 1.19 -8.77
CA ASP A 121 6.72 1.19 -9.98
C ASP A 121 5.49 0.28 -9.84
N GLU A 122 5.66 -0.91 -9.25
CA GLU A 122 4.54 -1.81 -9.02
C GLU A 122 3.62 -1.30 -7.90
N ILE A 123 4.18 -0.72 -6.81
CA ILE A 123 3.39 -0.17 -5.70
C ILE A 123 2.53 1.02 -6.15
N ASN A 124 3.04 1.87 -7.04
CA ASN A 124 2.31 3.04 -7.52
C ASN A 124 1.28 2.74 -8.61
N LEU A 125 1.20 1.49 -9.10
CA LEU A 125 0.28 1.10 -10.16
C LEU A 125 -0.79 0.14 -9.61
N HIS A 126 -0.79 -1.12 -10.07
CA HIS A 126 -1.81 -2.09 -9.71
C HIS A 126 -1.46 -2.90 -8.46
N PHE A 127 -0.20 -2.80 -8.00
CA PHE A 127 0.36 -3.52 -6.88
C PHE A 127 -0.09 -4.99 -6.79
N THR A 128 -0.95 -5.34 -5.84
CA THR A 128 -1.53 -6.69 -5.71
C THR A 128 -3.02 -6.77 -6.04
N GLY A 129 -3.59 -5.68 -6.57
CA GLY A 129 -4.98 -5.58 -7.00
C GLY A 129 -5.98 -5.20 -5.90
N ASP A 130 -5.52 -4.72 -4.75
CA ASP A 130 -6.39 -4.44 -3.61
C ASP A 130 -7.40 -3.33 -3.91
N PHE A 131 -6.98 -2.25 -4.56
CA PHE A 131 -7.89 -1.17 -4.96
C PHE A 131 -8.84 -1.59 -6.09
N HIS A 132 -8.43 -2.53 -6.95
CA HIS A 132 -9.33 -3.15 -7.93
C HIS A 132 -10.42 -3.95 -7.22
N ALA A 133 -10.06 -4.78 -6.24
CA ALA A 133 -11.02 -5.56 -5.47
C ALA A 133 -12.02 -4.66 -4.71
N ILE A 134 -11.54 -3.58 -4.08
CA ILE A 134 -12.40 -2.58 -3.41
C ILE A 134 -13.34 -1.91 -4.42
N THR A 135 -12.83 -1.51 -5.57
CA THR A 135 -13.62 -0.88 -6.64
C THR A 135 -14.71 -1.83 -7.16
N SER A 136 -14.34 -3.09 -7.43
CA SER A 136 -15.28 -4.13 -7.87
C SER A 136 -16.37 -4.38 -6.84
N ALA A 137 -16.01 -4.53 -5.55
CA ALA A 137 -16.99 -4.74 -4.48
C ALA A 137 -17.95 -3.55 -4.33
N ASN A 138 -17.42 -2.33 -4.31
CA ASN A 138 -18.23 -1.11 -4.22
C ASN A 138 -19.23 -1.00 -5.38
N ASN A 139 -18.75 -1.19 -6.60
CA ASN A 139 -19.57 -1.02 -7.79
C ASN A 139 -20.54 -2.19 -8.02
N ALA A 140 -20.19 -3.40 -7.58
CA ALA A 140 -21.11 -4.53 -7.55
C ALA A 140 -22.32 -4.24 -6.65
N LEU A 141 -22.09 -3.68 -5.45
CA LEU A 141 -23.19 -3.25 -4.57
C LEU A 141 -24.08 -2.21 -5.25
N MET A 142 -23.50 -1.19 -5.87
CA MET A 142 -24.27 -0.19 -6.62
C MET A 142 -25.09 -0.80 -7.76
N ALA A 143 -24.51 -1.75 -8.51
CA ALA A 143 -25.22 -2.45 -9.57
C ALA A 143 -26.41 -3.27 -9.02
N LEU A 144 -26.24 -3.92 -7.87
CA LEU A 144 -27.32 -4.66 -7.20
C LEU A 144 -28.44 -3.73 -6.71
N VAL A 145 -28.09 -2.55 -6.17
CA VAL A 145 -29.07 -1.56 -5.73
C VAL A 145 -29.88 -1.01 -6.90
N ASP A 146 -29.21 -0.61 -7.98
CA ASP A 146 -29.90 -0.12 -9.19
C ASP A 146 -30.78 -1.21 -9.81
N ASN A 147 -30.30 -2.46 -9.85
CA ASN A 147 -31.09 -3.60 -10.31
C ASN A 147 -32.32 -3.83 -9.40
N HIS A 148 -32.18 -3.73 -8.07
CA HIS A 148 -33.30 -3.86 -7.15
C HIS A 148 -34.37 -2.79 -7.40
N ILE A 149 -33.96 -1.54 -7.65
CA ILE A 149 -34.87 -0.45 -7.99
C ILE A 149 -35.58 -0.75 -9.33
N TYR A 150 -34.83 -1.20 -10.34
CA TYR A 150 -35.36 -1.54 -11.65
C TYR A 150 -36.37 -2.70 -11.62
N GLN A 151 -36.12 -3.73 -10.81
CA GLN A 151 -36.93 -4.96 -10.72
C GLN A 151 -38.21 -4.81 -9.86
N GLY A 152 -38.63 -3.58 -9.56
CA GLY A 152 -39.88 -3.31 -8.82
C GLY A 152 -39.69 -2.71 -7.44
N ASN A 153 -38.45 -2.42 -7.04
CA ASN A 153 -38.12 -1.61 -5.86
C ASN A 153 -38.90 -2.00 -4.59
N ALA A 154 -38.94 -3.29 -4.25
CA ALA A 154 -39.74 -3.78 -3.12
C ALA A 154 -39.34 -3.18 -1.75
N LEU A 155 -38.17 -2.53 -1.68
CA LEU A 155 -37.67 -1.83 -0.49
C LEU A 155 -38.00 -0.34 -0.49
N ASN A 156 -38.68 0.16 -1.54
CA ASN A 156 -39.05 1.56 -1.72
C ASN A 156 -37.86 2.53 -1.54
N ILE A 157 -36.71 2.20 -2.15
CA ILE A 157 -35.52 3.03 -2.13
C ILE A 157 -35.79 4.29 -2.94
N ASP A 158 -35.55 5.46 -2.34
CA ASP A 158 -35.59 6.76 -3.01
C ASP A 158 -34.21 7.05 -3.63
N PRO A 159 -34.06 7.04 -4.98
CA PRO A 159 -32.79 7.28 -5.63
C PRO A 159 -32.17 8.64 -5.30
N LEU A 160 -33.00 9.65 -4.96
CA LEU A 160 -32.52 11.00 -4.65
C LEU A 160 -31.88 11.10 -3.26
N ARG A 161 -32.11 10.11 -2.40
CA ARG A 161 -31.56 10.05 -1.03
C ARG A 161 -30.40 9.08 -0.90
N MET A 162 -29.95 8.47 -1.99
CA MET A 162 -28.81 7.57 -1.97
C MET A 162 -27.53 8.30 -1.61
N THR A 163 -26.91 7.88 -0.51
CA THR A 163 -25.63 8.40 -0.04
C THR A 163 -24.44 7.59 -0.54
N PHE A 164 -24.67 6.32 -0.88
CA PHE A 164 -23.65 5.43 -1.42
C PHE A 164 -23.43 5.70 -2.91
N LYS A 165 -22.17 5.74 -3.35
CA LYS A 165 -21.78 6.16 -4.71
C LYS A 165 -20.90 5.10 -5.37
N ARG A 166 -20.91 5.10 -6.70
CA ARG A 166 -19.89 4.40 -7.49
C ARG A 166 -18.52 5.05 -7.25
N VAL A 167 -17.48 4.25 -7.39
CA VAL A 167 -16.09 4.69 -7.23
C VAL A 167 -15.25 4.22 -8.40
N LEU A 168 -14.22 4.99 -8.69
CA LEU A 168 -13.15 4.63 -9.62
C LEU A 168 -11.87 5.24 -9.06
N ASP A 169 -10.79 4.48 -9.05
CA ASP A 169 -9.48 4.97 -8.61
C ASP A 169 -8.79 5.76 -9.74
N MET A 170 -9.39 6.89 -10.09
CA MET A 170 -8.94 7.79 -11.14
C MET A 170 -9.25 9.24 -10.75
N ASN A 171 -8.45 10.18 -11.24
CA ASN A 171 -8.78 11.60 -11.18
C ASN A 171 -9.66 11.95 -12.40
N ASP A 172 -10.96 11.71 -12.29
CA ASP A 172 -12.01 11.99 -13.30
C ASP A 172 -12.92 13.13 -12.84
#